data_AF-A0AAU4UD65-F1
#
_entry.id   AF-A0AAU4UD65-F1
#
_cell.length_a   1.000
_cell.length_b   1.000
_cell.length_c   1.000
_cell.angle_alpha   90.00
_cell.angle_beta   90.00
_cell.angle_gamma   90.00
#
_symmetry.space_group_name_H-M   'P 1'
#
loop_
_entity.id
_entity.type
_entity.pdbx_description
1 polymer ?
#
loop_
_entity_poly.entity_id
_entity_poly.type
_entity_poly.pdbx_seq_one_letter_code
_entity_poly.pdbx_strand_id
1 'polypeptide(L)'
;MSDKRKLPLSLMYEPDTYLCSWLLPDNAAGHLAIPGDLVLRPLQRPTGQVYGAVPLQHTQHTPGVVETAFPQNIRVPVLHGRLANGGSVILLDARIQLWQTSGHITGAAALLSKAAFFGLAGTPEPPTATVPPLVTSATFQITALDAALGVPPIKNVSNPHLPGGEEGRWAATVNASAAGTWSAEGAELTVNYYHRMFAMDPCEFNLAFSPAATVTLTDAKPLAVALDKYIEPLRKILSIATGKPQDLSYLHVELEGRESTYQVVGTGITQAPFASSTSAIQAHKSAIRALPDDLSLLDLVTQWSRYAAAHHPLVETYGAMLHTRDQHPRSRYLLLIQALEGLYGYENKATIEERQAKHAATHVEALAQARKDLDTETFRFIKKHLPKKPSANLEIALDALMTGLPANIMDRLSTTELVMEVQAANTTTALTTAGALRVVRNDLAHGNRGYAPHRLREVVRLLEFIVRGHALRILGCPDAVISRVFPTE
;
A
#
# COMPACT_ATOMS: atom_id res chain seq x y z
N MET A 1 -1.02 27.48 -21.98
CA MET A 1 -0.33 27.06 -20.75
C MET A 1 -1.33 27.21 -19.63
N SER A 2 -1.92 26.11 -19.16
CA SER A 2 -2.92 26.12 -18.10
C SER A 2 -2.27 26.62 -16.82
N ASP A 3 -2.92 27.64 -16.24
CA ASP A 3 -2.56 28.29 -14.99
C ASP A 3 -2.35 27.24 -13.89
N LYS A 4 -1.09 26.90 -13.60
CA LYS A 4 -0.74 26.04 -12.47
C LYS A 4 -1.09 26.85 -11.21
N ARG A 5 -2.35 26.76 -10.75
CA ARG A 5 -2.69 27.10 -9.36
C ARG A 5 -1.70 26.35 -8.50
N LYS A 6 -0.72 27.06 -7.94
CA LYS A 6 0.33 26.44 -7.12
C LYS A 6 -0.37 25.77 -5.94
N LEU A 7 -0.18 24.47 -5.83
CA LEU A 7 -0.74 23.65 -4.76
C LEU A 7 -0.06 24.00 -3.42
N PRO A 8 -0.72 23.75 -2.28
CA PRO A 8 -0.10 23.93 -0.96
C PRO A 8 1.13 23.05 -0.76
N LEU A 9 1.07 21.79 -1.18
CA LEU A 9 2.24 20.93 -1.32
C LEU A 9 2.81 21.02 -2.73
N SER A 10 4.13 21.13 -2.84
CA SER A 10 4.84 21.20 -4.12
C SER A 10 6.07 20.30 -4.12
N LEU A 11 6.37 19.72 -5.28
CA LEU A 11 7.56 18.91 -5.46
C LEU A 11 8.81 19.81 -5.51
N MET A 12 9.93 19.30 -5.01
CA MET A 12 11.23 19.97 -5.20
C MET A 12 11.69 19.85 -6.66
N TYR A 13 11.46 18.67 -7.24
CA TYR A 13 11.76 18.28 -8.61
C TYR A 13 10.52 17.65 -9.23
N GLU A 14 10.09 18.22 -10.36
CA GLU A 14 9.00 17.66 -11.17
C GLU A 14 9.46 16.35 -11.83
N PRO A 15 8.55 15.46 -12.24
CA PRO A 15 8.93 14.27 -13.00
C PRO A 15 9.49 14.67 -14.38
N ASP A 16 10.82 14.60 -14.53
CA ASP A 16 11.53 14.97 -15.75
C ASP A 16 12.89 14.27 -15.84
N THR A 17 13.64 14.55 -16.90
CA THR A 17 15.04 14.15 -17.07
C THR A 17 15.94 15.32 -16.66
N TYR A 18 16.87 15.05 -15.75
CA TYR A 18 17.79 16.02 -15.17
C TYR A 18 19.22 15.70 -15.54
N LEU A 19 19.95 16.69 -16.06
CA LEU A 19 21.40 16.57 -16.24
C LEU A 19 22.10 16.50 -14.89
N CYS A 20 23.07 15.62 -14.76
CA CYS A 20 23.82 15.44 -13.51
C CYS A 20 25.26 14.96 -13.74
N SER A 21 26.03 14.93 -12.66
CA SER A 21 27.30 14.23 -12.57
C SER A 21 27.18 13.15 -11.52
N TRP A 22 27.39 11.89 -11.91
CA TRP A 22 27.37 10.72 -11.05
C TRP A 22 28.75 10.48 -10.43
N LEU A 23 28.82 10.20 -9.14
CA LEU A 23 30.05 9.82 -8.45
C LEU A 23 30.21 8.29 -8.52
N LEU A 24 30.81 7.80 -9.59
CA LEU A 24 31.04 6.36 -9.78
C LEU A 24 32.26 5.89 -8.96
N PRO A 25 32.24 4.68 -8.40
CA PRO A 25 33.42 4.12 -7.73
C PRO A 25 34.56 3.92 -8.75
N ASP A 26 35.79 4.26 -8.36
CA ASP A 26 36.99 3.95 -9.13
C ASP A 26 37.65 2.64 -8.66
N ASN A 27 38.63 2.15 -9.43
CA ASN A 27 39.35 0.91 -9.15
C ASN A 27 40.34 1.01 -7.96
N ALA A 28 40.51 2.19 -7.37
CA ALA A 28 41.46 2.53 -6.30
C ALA A 28 40.77 3.00 -5.00
N ALA A 29 39.50 2.62 -4.79
CA ALA A 29 38.66 3.01 -3.65
C ALA A 29 38.28 4.50 -3.57
N GLY A 30 38.53 5.26 -4.65
CA GLY A 30 38.06 6.62 -4.84
C GLY A 30 36.73 6.69 -5.59
N HIS A 31 36.33 7.92 -5.94
CA HIS A 31 35.14 8.19 -6.75
C HIS A 31 35.47 9.15 -7.89
N LEU A 32 34.93 8.88 -9.07
CA LEU A 32 35.08 9.72 -10.26
C LEU A 32 33.73 10.35 -10.62
N ALA A 33 33.73 11.67 -10.82
CA ALA A 33 32.56 12.40 -11.29
C ALA A 33 32.40 12.24 -12.81
N ILE A 34 31.36 11.53 -13.24
CA ILE A 34 31.06 11.25 -14.64
C ILE A 34 29.77 11.97 -15.06
N PRO A 35 29.77 12.73 -16.17
CA PRO A 35 28.57 13.39 -16.66
C PRO A 35 27.51 12.37 -17.09
N GLY A 36 26.25 12.71 -16.90
CA GLY A 36 25.13 11.81 -17.12
C GLY A 36 23.78 12.49 -17.01
N ASP A 37 22.75 11.65 -16.95
CA ASP A 37 21.38 12.06 -16.65
C ASP A 37 20.75 11.22 -15.54
N LEU A 38 19.70 11.80 -14.96
CA LEU A 38 18.77 11.17 -14.03
C LEU A 38 17.36 11.33 -14.60
N VAL A 39 16.70 10.22 -14.86
CA VAL A 39 15.32 10.16 -15.36
C VAL A 39 14.39 9.83 -14.19
N LEU A 40 13.51 10.78 -13.87
CA LEU A 40 12.47 10.64 -12.85
C LEU A 40 11.10 10.55 -13.53
N ARG A 41 10.34 9.51 -13.22
CA ARG A 41 8.99 9.29 -13.76
C ARG A 41 8.05 8.85 -12.64
N PRO A 42 6.77 9.23 -12.69
CA PRO A 42 5.77 8.77 -11.72
C PRO A 42 5.70 7.24 -11.67
N LEU A 43 5.54 6.67 -10.47
CA LEU A 43 5.34 5.24 -10.23
C LEU A 43 6.46 4.30 -10.74
N GLN A 44 7.56 4.85 -11.23
CA GLN A 44 8.66 4.09 -11.83
C GLN A 44 9.90 4.17 -10.95
N ARG A 45 10.78 3.18 -11.14
CA ARG A 45 12.12 3.24 -10.57
C ARG A 45 12.89 4.39 -11.21
N PRO A 46 13.68 5.16 -10.44
CA PRO A 46 14.60 6.11 -11.03
C PRO A 46 15.65 5.39 -11.89
N THR A 47 15.94 5.96 -13.04
CA THR A 47 16.97 5.46 -13.96
C THR A 47 17.92 6.59 -14.35
N GLY A 48 19.05 6.27 -14.92
CA GLY A 48 20.00 7.27 -15.39
C GLY A 48 20.98 6.69 -16.39
N GLN A 49 21.78 7.59 -16.96
CA GLN A 49 22.87 7.24 -17.85
C GLN A 49 24.15 7.96 -17.44
N VAL A 50 25.29 7.39 -17.84
CA VAL A 50 26.61 8.02 -17.77
C VAL A 50 27.25 8.02 -19.15
N TYR A 51 28.04 9.04 -19.44
CA TYR A 51 28.67 9.26 -20.74
C TYR A 51 30.16 9.57 -20.61
N GLY A 52 30.92 9.19 -21.63
CA GLY A 52 32.34 9.53 -21.74
C GLY A 52 33.25 8.46 -21.12
N ALA A 53 34.35 8.91 -20.51
CA ALA A 53 35.37 8.03 -19.94
C ALA A 53 34.90 7.41 -18.62
N VAL A 54 34.15 6.31 -18.70
CA VAL A 54 33.67 5.56 -17.53
C VAL A 54 34.81 4.73 -16.89
N PRO A 55 34.81 4.53 -15.56
CA PRO A 55 35.83 3.73 -14.89
C PRO A 55 35.61 2.24 -15.19
N LEU A 56 36.42 1.70 -16.11
CA LEU A 56 36.37 0.29 -16.51
C LEU A 56 37.38 -0.54 -15.72
N GLN A 57 36.98 -1.74 -15.33
CA GLN A 57 37.87 -2.78 -14.81
C GLN A 57 38.55 -3.50 -15.96
N HIS A 58 39.85 -3.73 -15.79
CA HIS A 58 40.69 -4.36 -16.78
C HIS A 58 41.29 -5.63 -16.17
N THR A 59 41.22 -6.76 -16.88
CA THR A 59 41.84 -8.02 -16.46
C THR A 59 43.15 -8.20 -17.19
N GLN A 60 44.25 -8.34 -16.44
CA GLN A 60 45.56 -8.61 -17.00
C GLN A 60 45.85 -10.11 -16.96
N HIS A 61 45.92 -10.74 -18.13
CA HIS A 61 46.20 -12.18 -18.24
C HIS A 61 47.70 -12.48 -18.30
N THR A 62 48.46 -11.61 -18.97
CA THR A 62 49.93 -11.65 -19.10
C THR A 62 50.48 -10.23 -19.24
N PRO A 63 51.78 -9.99 -18.99
CA PRO A 63 52.39 -8.68 -19.22
C PRO A 63 52.11 -8.16 -20.64
N GLY A 64 51.43 -7.01 -20.76
CA GLY A 64 51.08 -6.38 -22.03
C GLY A 64 49.74 -6.79 -22.66
N VAL A 65 49.02 -7.79 -22.12
CA VAL A 65 47.69 -8.19 -22.60
C VAL A 65 46.62 -7.78 -21.59
N VAL A 66 45.82 -6.79 -21.96
CA VAL A 66 44.72 -6.25 -21.16
C VAL A 66 43.41 -6.60 -21.83
N GLU A 67 42.57 -7.39 -21.15
CA GLU A 67 41.22 -7.71 -21.60
C GLU A 67 40.19 -6.85 -20.83
N THR A 68 39.15 -6.43 -21.53
CA THR A 68 38.01 -5.72 -20.94
C THR A 68 36.72 -6.39 -21.41
N ALA A 69 36.02 -7.03 -20.48
CA ALA A 69 34.73 -7.65 -20.77
C ALA A 69 33.58 -6.66 -20.55
N PHE A 70 32.52 -6.78 -21.36
CA PHE A 70 31.32 -5.96 -21.27
C PHE A 70 30.05 -6.82 -21.30
N PRO A 71 28.94 -6.40 -20.66
CA PRO A 71 28.85 -5.23 -19.78
C PRO A 71 29.49 -5.50 -18.41
N GLN A 72 30.12 -4.48 -17.83
CA GLN A 72 30.57 -4.56 -16.43
C GLN A 72 29.43 -4.18 -15.52
N ASN A 73 29.09 -5.06 -14.57
CA ASN A 73 27.97 -4.85 -13.66
C ASN A 73 28.49 -4.49 -12.27
N ILE A 74 28.15 -3.30 -11.78
CA ILE A 74 28.49 -2.82 -10.45
C ILE A 74 27.20 -2.66 -9.66
N ARG A 75 27.22 -3.08 -8.39
CA ARG A 75 26.12 -2.84 -7.44
C ARG A 75 26.68 -2.07 -6.27
N VAL A 76 26.04 -0.96 -5.95
CA VAL A 76 26.37 -0.16 -4.77
C VAL A 76 25.08 0.12 -3.99
N PRO A 77 25.11 0.03 -2.65
CA PRO A 77 23.93 0.33 -1.83
C PRO A 77 23.50 1.79 -1.96
N VAL A 78 24.46 2.68 -2.26
CA VAL A 78 24.24 4.11 -2.43
C VAL A 78 25.08 4.62 -3.58
N LEU A 79 24.45 5.37 -4.50
CA LEU A 79 25.13 6.13 -5.54
C LEU A 79 24.77 7.61 -5.43
N HIS A 80 25.78 8.47 -5.35
CA HIS A 80 25.59 9.91 -5.25
C HIS A 80 25.66 10.57 -6.63
N GLY A 81 24.87 11.62 -6.83
CA GLY A 81 24.94 12.47 -8.00
C GLY A 81 24.69 13.94 -7.66
N ARG A 82 25.25 14.82 -8.49
CA ARG A 82 25.02 16.27 -8.42
C ARG A 82 24.23 16.71 -9.64
N LEU A 83 23.08 17.35 -9.43
CA LEU A 83 22.26 17.87 -10.51
C LEU A 83 22.87 19.17 -11.05
N ALA A 84 22.69 19.44 -12.33
CA ALA A 84 23.20 20.64 -12.99
C ALA A 84 22.66 21.95 -12.37
N ASN A 85 21.49 21.90 -11.72
CA ASN A 85 20.90 23.03 -11.01
C ASN A 85 21.40 23.19 -9.56
N GLY A 86 22.49 22.51 -9.18
CA GLY A 86 23.10 22.58 -7.86
C GLY A 86 22.47 21.65 -6.82
N GLY A 87 21.39 20.94 -7.16
CA GLY A 87 20.81 19.92 -6.30
C GLY A 87 21.67 18.68 -6.12
N SER A 88 21.26 17.83 -5.19
CA SER A 88 21.89 16.52 -4.97
C SER A 88 20.88 15.39 -5.13
N VAL A 89 21.37 14.23 -5.54
CA VAL A 89 20.62 12.97 -5.57
C VAL A 89 21.40 11.88 -4.85
N ILE A 90 20.69 11.11 -4.04
CA ILE A 90 21.16 9.85 -3.47
C ILE A 90 20.28 8.75 -4.06
N LEU A 91 20.88 7.87 -4.85
CA LEU A 91 20.20 6.73 -5.46
C LEU A 91 20.44 5.49 -4.60
N LEU A 92 19.36 4.88 -4.11
CA LEU A 92 19.41 3.70 -3.24
C LEU A 92 19.41 2.42 -4.06
N ASP A 93 20.18 1.42 -3.63
CA ASP A 93 20.33 0.10 -4.27
C ASP A 93 20.63 0.21 -5.77
N ALA A 94 21.66 1.00 -6.09
CA ALA A 94 22.02 1.31 -7.46
C ALA A 94 22.69 0.11 -8.15
N ARG A 95 22.19 -0.23 -9.34
CA ARG A 95 22.84 -1.13 -10.29
C ARG A 95 23.32 -0.32 -11.47
N ILE A 96 24.61 -0.42 -11.76
CA ILE A 96 25.30 0.26 -12.84
C ILE A 96 25.77 -0.80 -13.84
N GLN A 97 25.47 -0.60 -15.12
CA GLN A 97 25.97 -1.41 -16.22
C GLN A 97 26.84 -0.52 -17.10
N LEU A 98 28.12 -0.84 -17.24
CA LEU A 98 29.08 -0.04 -18.01
C LEU A 98 29.45 -0.73 -19.34
N TRP A 99 29.58 0.09 -20.37
CA TRP A 99 30.12 -0.20 -21.70
C TRP A 99 31.32 0.70 -21.97
N GLN A 100 31.92 0.60 -23.15
CA GLN A 100 33.18 1.28 -23.48
C GLN A 100 33.19 2.79 -23.21
N THR A 101 32.09 3.50 -23.51
CA THR A 101 32.00 4.97 -23.35
C THR A 101 30.68 5.43 -22.72
N SER A 102 29.93 4.51 -22.12
CA SER A 102 28.61 4.79 -21.58
C SER A 102 28.21 3.81 -20.50
N GLY A 103 27.14 4.12 -19.79
CA GLY A 103 26.57 3.24 -18.80
C GLY A 103 25.10 3.53 -18.52
N HIS A 104 24.43 2.52 -17.99
CA HIS A 104 23.05 2.61 -17.55
C HIS A 104 22.96 2.39 -16.04
N ILE A 105 22.15 3.20 -15.38
CA ILE A 105 21.98 3.21 -13.94
C ILE A 105 20.50 2.97 -13.63
N THR A 106 20.24 2.10 -12.67
CA THR A 106 18.90 1.89 -12.09
C THR A 106 19.01 1.89 -10.58
N GLY A 107 18.01 2.44 -9.88
CA GLY A 107 17.93 2.39 -8.42
C GLY A 107 16.55 1.97 -7.92
N ALA A 108 16.45 1.58 -6.66
CA ALA A 108 15.17 1.30 -6.01
C ALA A 108 14.38 2.60 -5.76
N ALA A 109 15.07 3.64 -5.29
CA ALA A 109 14.52 4.97 -5.04
C ALA A 109 15.60 6.06 -5.15
N ALA A 110 15.19 7.29 -5.43
CA ALA A 110 16.04 8.47 -5.47
C ALA A 110 15.60 9.45 -4.38
N LEU A 111 16.56 9.96 -3.60
CA LEU A 111 16.39 11.00 -2.60
C LEU A 111 16.99 12.29 -3.16
N LEU A 112 16.15 13.28 -3.45
CA LEU A 112 16.56 14.54 -4.06
C LEU A 112 16.49 15.69 -3.07
N SER A 113 17.53 16.51 -3.01
CA SER A 113 17.52 17.72 -2.20
C SER A 113 17.96 18.94 -3.02
N LYS A 114 17.40 20.09 -2.68
CA LYS A 114 17.76 21.38 -3.30
C LYS A 114 19.16 21.82 -2.85
N ALA A 115 19.79 22.68 -3.64
CA ALA A 115 21.03 23.34 -3.24
C ALA A 115 20.82 24.15 -1.95
N ALA A 116 21.85 24.20 -1.09
CA ALA A 116 21.94 25.26 -0.10
C ALA A 116 21.93 26.62 -0.84
N PHE A 117 21.07 27.53 -0.39
CA PHE A 117 20.80 28.82 -1.03
C PHE A 117 22.10 29.61 -1.27
N PHE A 118 22.28 30.19 -2.47
CA PHE A 118 23.32 31.16 -2.88
C PHE A 118 24.75 31.02 -2.28
N GLY A 119 25.71 30.61 -3.11
CA GLY A 119 27.08 31.14 -3.04
C GLY A 119 28.12 30.36 -2.21
N LEU A 120 27.75 29.32 -1.49
CA LEU A 120 28.70 28.35 -0.93
C LEU A 120 28.47 27.00 -1.61
N ALA A 121 28.95 26.89 -2.85
CA ALA A 121 29.20 25.58 -3.45
C ALA A 121 30.36 24.94 -2.68
N GLY A 122 30.07 24.39 -1.50
CA GLY A 122 30.97 23.44 -0.87
C GLY A 122 31.24 22.33 -1.88
N THR A 123 32.52 22.03 -2.10
CA THR A 123 32.91 20.79 -2.78
C THR A 123 32.13 19.64 -2.13
N PRO A 124 31.44 18.79 -2.92
CA PRO A 124 30.77 17.64 -2.35
C PRO A 124 31.79 16.86 -1.54
N GLU A 125 31.55 16.67 -0.24
CA GLU A 125 32.32 15.66 0.46
C GLU A 125 32.06 14.33 -0.26
N PRO A 126 33.11 13.59 -0.64
CA PRO A 126 32.93 12.25 -1.17
C PRO A 126 32.11 11.46 -0.14
N PRO A 127 31.20 10.60 -0.59
CA PRO A 127 30.31 9.89 0.32
C PRO A 127 31.12 9.17 1.39
N THR A 128 30.97 9.62 2.64
CA THR A 128 31.65 9.03 3.80
C THR A 128 31.06 7.68 4.19
N ALA A 129 29.87 7.34 3.69
CA ALA A 129 29.16 6.13 4.06
C ALA A 129 28.81 5.27 2.82
N THR A 130 29.32 4.04 2.82
CA THR A 130 28.84 2.94 1.97
C THR A 130 27.50 2.37 2.45
N VAL A 131 26.83 3.03 3.40
CA VAL A 131 25.60 2.55 4.05
C VAL A 131 24.45 3.49 3.64
N PRO A 132 23.26 2.96 3.32
CA PRO A 132 22.08 3.77 3.05
C PRO A 132 21.78 4.73 4.21
N PRO A 133 21.44 6.01 3.92
CA PRO A 133 21.11 6.95 4.97
C PRO A 133 19.85 6.52 5.72
N LEU A 134 19.84 6.76 7.02
CA LEU A 134 18.70 6.46 7.89
C LEU A 134 17.74 7.65 7.93
N VAL A 135 16.45 7.35 7.93
CA VAL A 135 15.33 8.29 8.00
C VAL A 135 14.95 8.53 9.46
N THR A 136 14.85 9.80 9.86
CA THR A 136 14.35 10.22 11.18
C THR A 136 12.90 10.66 11.12
N SER A 137 12.47 11.22 9.99
CA SER A 137 11.10 11.68 9.77
C SER A 137 10.69 11.49 8.31
N ALA A 138 9.42 11.18 8.07
CA ALA A 138 8.86 11.09 6.73
C ALA A 138 7.51 11.83 6.65
N THR A 139 7.42 12.84 5.78
CA THR A 139 6.19 13.57 5.48
C THR A 139 5.62 13.13 4.14
N PHE A 140 4.37 12.72 4.11
CA PHE A 140 3.76 12.11 2.94
C PHE A 140 2.29 12.47 2.78
N GLN A 141 1.79 12.42 1.55
CA GLN A 141 0.38 12.62 1.23
C GLN A 141 -0.18 11.35 0.60
N ILE A 142 -1.28 10.85 1.17
CA ILE A 142 -2.07 9.75 0.61
C ILE A 142 -3.48 10.26 0.30
N THR A 143 -4.05 9.83 -0.83
CA THR A 143 -5.43 10.17 -1.16
C THR A 143 -6.40 9.69 -0.08
N ALA A 144 -7.50 10.44 0.12
CA ALA A 144 -8.48 10.22 1.18
C ALA A 144 -7.97 10.35 2.63
N LEU A 145 -6.73 10.81 2.86
CA LEU A 145 -6.24 11.08 4.22
C LEU A 145 -7.10 12.11 4.95
N ASP A 146 -7.56 13.14 4.24
CA ASP A 146 -8.51 14.14 4.72
C ASP A 146 -9.89 13.56 5.05
N ALA A 147 -10.41 12.68 4.19
CA ALA A 147 -11.66 11.98 4.43
C ALA A 147 -11.59 11.05 5.65
N ALA A 148 -10.45 10.39 5.86
CA ALA A 148 -10.21 9.53 7.00
C ALA A 148 -9.92 10.29 8.28
N LEU A 149 -9.36 11.50 8.23
CA LEU A 149 -9.22 12.36 9.41
C LEU A 149 -10.60 12.80 9.92
N GLY A 150 -11.52 13.09 8.99
CA GLY A 150 -12.94 13.32 9.28
C GLY A 150 -13.29 14.74 9.74
N VAL A 151 -12.31 15.65 9.80
CA VAL A 151 -12.50 17.05 10.21
C VAL A 151 -11.90 17.96 9.13
N PRO A 152 -12.69 18.87 8.51
CA PRO A 152 -12.19 19.74 7.46
C PRO A 152 -11.27 20.86 8.01
N PRO A 153 -10.34 21.37 7.18
CA PRO A 153 -9.37 22.40 7.59
C PRO A 153 -9.98 23.79 7.79
N ILE A 154 -11.15 24.07 7.21
CA ILE A 154 -11.89 25.33 7.39
C ILE A 154 -13.07 25.06 8.31
N LYS A 155 -13.15 25.80 9.43
CA LYS A 155 -14.23 25.69 10.42
C LYS A 155 -15.49 26.42 9.95
N ASN A 156 -15.31 27.63 9.43
CA ASN A 156 -16.40 28.43 8.89
C ASN A 156 -15.91 29.34 7.75
N VAL A 157 -16.85 29.77 6.92
CA VAL A 157 -16.65 30.78 5.88
C VAL A 157 -17.73 31.84 6.08
N SER A 158 -17.35 33.10 6.00
CA SER A 158 -18.26 34.25 5.96
C SER A 158 -18.08 34.96 4.62
N ASN A 159 -19.20 35.34 4.01
CA ASN A 159 -19.21 36.17 2.81
C ASN A 159 -20.48 37.03 2.79
N PRO A 160 -20.54 38.10 1.97
CA PRO A 160 -21.64 39.07 2.00
C PRO A 160 -23.00 38.48 1.59
N HIS A 161 -23.02 37.30 0.97
CA HIS A 161 -24.24 36.62 0.53
C HIS A 161 -24.78 35.62 1.57
N LEU A 162 -24.07 35.38 2.67
CA LEU A 162 -24.51 34.49 3.74
C LEU A 162 -25.24 35.27 4.86
N PRO A 163 -26.18 34.64 5.59
CA PRO A 163 -26.82 35.27 6.74
C PRO A 163 -25.80 35.74 7.79
N GLY A 164 -25.89 37.01 8.20
CA GLY A 164 -24.93 37.63 9.14
C GLY A 164 -23.59 38.02 8.51
N GLY A 165 -23.48 37.98 7.18
CA GLY A 165 -22.33 38.49 6.44
C GLY A 165 -22.23 40.01 6.50
N GLU A 166 -21.00 40.51 6.63
CA GLU A 166 -20.67 41.94 6.54
C GLU A 166 -20.49 42.33 5.06
N GLU A 167 -21.03 43.47 4.66
CA GLU A 167 -20.92 43.97 3.29
C GLU A 167 -19.45 44.12 2.88
N GLY A 168 -19.11 43.63 1.68
CA GLY A 168 -17.76 43.73 1.13
C GLY A 168 -16.70 42.86 1.83
N ARG A 169 -17.08 41.99 2.78
CA ARG A 169 -16.13 41.14 3.52
C ARG A 169 -16.27 39.66 3.19
N TRP A 170 -15.15 39.05 2.81
CA TRP A 170 -14.96 37.60 2.73
C TRP A 170 -13.96 37.17 3.81
N ALA A 171 -14.28 36.12 4.55
CA ALA A 171 -13.41 35.58 5.59
C ALA A 171 -13.54 34.06 5.71
N ALA A 172 -12.46 33.41 6.11
CA ALA A 172 -12.44 31.99 6.46
C ALA A 172 -11.71 31.81 7.80
N THR A 173 -12.26 30.98 8.68
CA THR A 173 -11.60 30.62 9.94
C THR A 173 -11.03 29.21 9.82
N VAL A 174 -9.72 29.08 9.97
CA VAL A 174 -9.04 27.77 9.98
C VAL A 174 -9.47 26.98 11.22
N ASN A 175 -9.65 25.68 11.04
CA ASN A 175 -10.01 24.78 12.12
C ASN A 175 -8.75 24.26 12.83
N ALA A 176 -8.44 24.83 13.98
CA ALA A 176 -7.29 24.40 14.80
C ALA A 176 -7.39 22.94 15.27
N SER A 177 -8.61 22.39 15.33
CA SER A 177 -8.86 20.98 15.71
C SER A 177 -8.86 20.02 14.51
N ALA A 178 -8.47 20.49 13.31
CA ALA A 178 -8.34 19.66 12.11
C ALA A 178 -6.96 19.00 11.98
N ALA A 179 -6.20 18.91 13.06
CA ALA A 179 -4.96 18.16 13.13
C ALA A 179 -5.10 17.04 14.17
N GLY A 180 -4.50 15.89 13.87
CA GLY A 180 -4.42 14.75 14.80
C GLY A 180 -2.97 14.35 15.01
N THR A 181 -2.60 14.12 16.27
CA THR A 181 -1.28 13.57 16.62
C THR A 181 -1.49 12.36 17.52
N TRP A 182 -0.85 11.25 17.15
CA TRP A 182 -0.89 10.00 17.89
C TRP A 182 0.52 9.47 18.08
N SER A 183 0.86 9.06 19.30
CA SER A 183 2.20 8.60 19.65
C SER A 183 2.11 7.16 20.16
N ALA A 184 3.02 6.31 19.72
CA ALA A 184 3.15 4.92 20.14
C ALA A 184 4.64 4.57 20.27
N GLU A 185 4.95 3.37 20.77
CA GLU A 185 6.34 2.96 20.98
C GLU A 185 7.15 3.05 19.67
N GLY A 186 8.15 3.94 19.66
CA GLY A 186 9.11 4.12 18.58
C GLY A 186 8.68 5.06 17.44
N ALA A 187 7.49 5.66 17.48
CA ALA A 187 7.06 6.64 16.48
C ALA A 187 5.93 7.57 16.96
N GLU A 188 5.86 8.76 16.35
CA GLU A 188 4.72 9.66 16.42
C GLU A 188 4.19 9.92 15.01
N LEU A 189 2.87 9.90 14.85
CA LEU A 189 2.18 10.21 13.59
C LEU A 189 1.36 11.48 13.78
N THR A 190 1.68 12.52 13.03
CA THR A 190 0.88 13.74 12.95
C THR A 190 0.23 13.85 11.58
N VAL A 191 -1.07 14.09 11.52
CA VAL A 191 -1.78 14.45 10.30
C VAL A 191 -2.26 15.89 10.42
N ASN A 192 -1.87 16.72 9.46
CA ASN A 192 -2.20 18.13 9.40
C ASN A 192 -2.49 18.57 7.95
N TYR A 193 -2.78 19.86 7.79
CA TYR A 193 -3.00 20.47 6.48
C TYR A 193 -1.92 21.52 6.20
N TYR A 194 -1.15 21.28 5.14
CA TYR A 194 -0.36 22.31 4.51
C TYR A 194 -1.31 23.28 3.82
N HIS A 195 -1.10 24.58 4.02
CA HIS A 195 -1.99 25.59 3.47
C HIS A 195 -1.22 26.56 2.59
N ARG A 196 -1.91 27.08 1.59
CA ARG A 196 -1.44 28.20 0.78
C ARG A 196 -2.55 29.23 0.72
N MET A 197 -2.19 30.46 1.04
CA MET A 197 -3.05 31.63 0.93
C MET A 197 -2.52 32.55 -0.16
N PHE A 198 -3.40 32.95 -1.06
CA PHE A 198 -3.18 33.99 -2.04
C PHE A 198 -4.23 35.07 -1.77
N ALA A 199 -3.86 36.08 -0.99
CA ALA A 199 -4.77 37.13 -0.52
C ALA A 199 -4.21 38.55 -0.75
N MET A 200 -3.01 38.67 -1.32
CA MET A 200 -2.37 39.96 -1.63
C MET A 200 -2.58 40.38 -3.10
N ASP A 201 -3.31 39.57 -3.88
CA ASP A 201 -3.66 39.88 -5.26
C ASP A 201 -4.98 40.67 -5.29
N PRO A 202 -5.04 41.83 -5.94
CA PRO A 202 -6.26 42.65 -6.01
C PRO A 202 -7.45 41.96 -6.70
N CYS A 203 -7.21 40.90 -7.46
CA CYS A 203 -8.20 40.21 -8.29
C CYS A 203 -8.48 38.76 -7.85
N GLU A 204 -7.65 38.15 -7.00
CA GLU A 204 -7.85 36.78 -6.51
C GLU A 204 -7.67 36.64 -4.99
N PHE A 205 -8.70 36.08 -4.33
CA PHE A 205 -8.62 35.59 -2.96
C PHE A 205 -8.79 34.06 -2.94
N ASN A 206 -7.71 33.34 -2.67
CA ASN A 206 -7.68 31.88 -2.68
C ASN A 206 -7.01 31.32 -1.42
N LEU A 207 -7.68 30.35 -0.80
CA LEU A 207 -7.14 29.57 0.31
C LEU A 207 -7.30 28.08 -0.03
N ALA A 208 -6.17 27.36 -0.10
CA ALA A 208 -6.14 25.95 -0.43
C ALA A 208 -5.38 25.15 0.64
N PHE A 209 -5.79 23.90 0.84
CA PHE A 209 -5.22 22.99 1.83
C PHE A 209 -4.86 21.66 1.20
N SER A 210 -3.76 21.05 1.64
CA SER A 210 -3.31 19.72 1.26
C SER A 210 -3.10 18.90 2.53
N PRO A 211 -3.76 17.75 2.70
CA PRO A 211 -3.55 16.90 3.85
C PRO A 211 -2.17 16.23 3.72
N ALA A 212 -1.44 16.16 4.82
CA ALA A 212 -0.20 15.42 4.90
C ALA A 212 -0.10 14.71 6.25
N ALA A 213 0.53 13.54 6.24
CA ALA A 213 0.94 12.83 7.43
C ALA A 213 2.45 12.97 7.59
N THR A 214 2.93 13.15 8.80
CA THR A 214 4.35 13.09 9.17
C THR A 214 4.52 12.00 10.21
N VAL A 215 5.36 11.02 9.91
CA VAL A 215 5.82 10.05 10.90
C VAL A 215 7.21 10.46 11.39
N THR A 216 7.33 10.73 12.68
CA THR A 216 8.61 11.01 13.36
C THR A 216 9.04 9.74 14.09
N LEU A 217 10.26 9.28 13.86
CA LEU A 217 10.78 8.03 14.40
C LEU A 217 11.68 8.32 15.60
N THR A 218 11.52 7.55 16.69
CA THR A 218 12.39 7.68 17.87
C THR A 218 13.83 7.27 17.54
N ASP A 219 13.99 6.19 16.78
CA ASP A 219 15.28 5.76 16.23
C ASP A 219 15.25 5.86 14.72
N ALA A 220 16.34 6.35 14.11
CA ALA A 220 16.47 6.43 12.67
C ALA A 220 16.39 5.03 12.03
N LYS A 221 15.68 4.91 10.89
CA LYS A 221 15.45 3.62 10.21
C LYS A 221 15.72 3.71 8.71
N PRO A 222 16.09 2.61 8.02
CA PRO A 222 16.16 2.62 6.57
C PRO A 222 14.82 3.03 5.93
N LEU A 223 14.86 3.71 4.78
CA LEU A 223 13.66 4.16 4.07
C LEU A 223 12.63 3.03 3.85
N ALA A 224 13.10 1.84 3.47
CA ALA A 224 12.23 0.68 3.25
C ALA A 224 11.44 0.32 4.52
N VAL A 225 12.08 0.38 5.70
CA VAL A 225 11.42 0.10 6.98
C VAL A 225 10.38 1.17 7.31
N ALA A 226 10.69 2.45 7.06
CA ALA A 226 9.73 3.54 7.25
C ALA A 226 8.50 3.38 6.34
N LEU A 227 8.72 3.01 5.08
CA LEU A 227 7.66 2.72 4.12
C LEU A 227 6.80 1.53 4.56
N ASP A 228 7.42 0.38 4.80
CA ASP A 228 6.73 -0.89 5.04
C ASP A 228 6.01 -0.93 6.39
N LYS A 229 6.55 -0.25 7.41
CA LYS A 229 6.00 -0.29 8.78
C LYS A 229 4.99 0.81 9.07
N TYR A 230 5.02 1.94 8.36
CA TYR A 230 4.19 3.10 8.68
C TYR A 230 3.37 3.62 7.50
N ILE A 231 4.02 3.89 6.35
CA ILE A 231 3.37 4.58 5.23
C ILE A 231 2.44 3.65 4.46
N GLU A 232 2.93 2.48 4.06
CA GLU A 232 2.16 1.50 3.29
C GLU A 232 1.00 0.89 4.09
N PRO A 233 1.15 0.55 5.38
CA PRO A 233 0.02 0.18 6.23
C PRO A 233 -1.07 1.26 6.30
N LEU A 234 -0.70 2.54 6.46
CA LEU A 234 -1.67 3.63 6.47
C LEU A 234 -2.40 3.70 5.12
N ARG A 235 -1.67 3.62 4.01
CA ARG A 235 -2.26 3.57 2.66
C ARG A 235 -3.26 2.43 2.49
N LYS A 236 -2.95 1.25 3.02
CA LYS A 236 -3.83 0.07 3.00
C LYS A 236 -5.07 0.28 3.86
N ILE A 237 -4.92 0.81 5.07
CA ILE A 237 -6.05 1.15 5.97
C ILE A 237 -6.98 2.16 5.32
N LEU A 238 -6.45 3.21 4.67
CA LEU A 238 -7.25 4.18 3.93
C LEU A 238 -7.96 3.54 2.73
N SER A 239 -7.32 2.58 2.06
CA SER A 239 -7.94 1.82 0.97
C SER A 239 -9.09 0.93 1.47
N ILE A 240 -8.94 0.32 2.64
CA ILE A 240 -10.00 -0.44 3.32
C ILE A 240 -11.14 0.48 3.74
N ALA A 241 -10.83 1.62 4.35
CA ALA A 241 -11.82 2.58 4.84
C ALA A 241 -12.71 3.12 3.72
N THR A 242 -12.13 3.36 2.54
CA THR A 242 -12.84 3.93 1.37
C THR A 242 -13.36 2.89 0.36
N GLY A 243 -12.86 1.65 0.43
CA GLY A 243 -13.17 0.59 -0.54
C GLY A 243 -12.58 0.83 -1.92
N LYS A 244 -11.55 1.68 -2.03
CA LYS A 244 -10.88 2.04 -3.29
C LYS A 244 -9.36 2.10 -3.06
N PRO A 245 -8.54 1.72 -4.05
CA PRO A 245 -7.10 1.94 -3.98
C PRO A 245 -6.76 3.41 -3.73
N GLN A 246 -5.93 3.69 -2.72
CA GLN A 246 -5.39 5.02 -2.46
C GLN A 246 -3.99 5.17 -3.04
N ASP A 247 -3.61 6.39 -3.42
CA ASP A 247 -2.30 6.71 -3.99
C ASP A 247 -1.43 7.46 -2.97
N LEU A 248 -0.16 7.07 -2.89
CA LEU A 248 0.88 7.88 -2.26
C LEU A 248 1.34 8.92 -3.27
N SER A 249 0.93 10.17 -3.10
CA SER A 249 1.13 11.24 -4.08
C SER A 249 2.41 12.04 -3.87
N TYR A 250 2.90 12.07 -2.64
CA TYR A 250 4.03 12.87 -2.20
C TYR A 250 4.73 12.16 -1.04
N LEU A 251 6.06 12.19 -1.02
CA LEU A 251 6.87 11.69 0.09
C LEU A 251 8.18 12.46 0.16
N HIS A 252 8.42 13.10 1.30
CA HIS A 252 9.67 13.72 1.69
C HIS A 252 10.19 13.05 2.96
N VAL A 253 11.52 12.99 3.11
CA VAL A 253 12.17 12.44 4.30
C VAL A 253 13.24 13.37 4.83
N GLU A 254 13.42 13.34 6.14
CA GLU A 254 14.58 13.90 6.84
C GLU A 254 15.52 12.74 7.20
N LEU A 255 16.82 12.98 7.08
CA LEU A 255 17.85 11.97 7.25
C LEU A 255 18.68 12.28 8.49
N GLU A 256 19.12 11.23 9.19
CA GLU A 256 19.97 11.35 10.37
C GLU A 256 21.27 12.10 10.03
N GLY A 257 21.62 13.09 10.86
CA GLY A 257 22.83 13.90 10.70
C GLY A 257 22.80 14.85 9.49
N ARG A 258 21.64 15.13 8.89
CA ARG A 258 21.51 16.04 7.74
C ARG A 258 20.39 17.05 7.95
N GLU A 259 20.68 18.33 7.72
CA GLU A 259 19.74 19.43 7.93
C GLU A 259 18.76 19.67 6.75
N SER A 260 18.87 18.88 5.68
CA SER A 260 18.04 19.06 4.48
C SER A 260 16.92 18.03 4.39
N THR A 261 15.78 18.44 3.87
CA THR A 261 14.70 17.54 3.46
C THR A 261 15.00 16.95 2.08
N TYR A 262 14.62 15.69 1.87
CA TYR A 262 14.81 14.97 0.61
C TYR A 262 13.47 14.52 0.03
N GLN A 263 13.17 14.91 -1.21
CA GLN A 263 12.06 14.33 -1.97
C GLN A 263 12.40 12.89 -2.36
N VAL A 264 11.46 11.96 -2.14
CA VAL A 264 11.60 10.56 -2.52
C VAL A 264 10.90 10.32 -3.84
N VAL A 265 11.61 9.70 -4.79
CA VAL A 265 11.05 9.21 -6.06
C VAL A 265 11.31 7.71 -6.18
N GLY A 266 10.27 6.93 -6.46
CA GLY A 266 10.37 5.49 -6.61
C GLY A 266 9.05 4.85 -7.00
N THR A 267 9.05 3.52 -7.07
CA THR A 267 7.85 2.73 -7.38
C THR A 267 6.77 2.96 -6.33
N GLY A 268 5.53 3.18 -6.78
CA GLY A 268 4.38 3.35 -5.89
C GLY A 268 4.10 4.79 -5.46
N ILE A 269 4.93 5.77 -5.86
CA ILE A 269 4.71 7.21 -5.60
C ILE A 269 4.30 7.91 -6.90
N THR A 270 3.15 8.57 -6.93
CA THR A 270 2.63 9.20 -8.17
C THR A 270 3.26 10.54 -8.51
N GLN A 271 3.96 11.19 -7.58
CA GLN A 271 4.51 12.55 -7.76
C GLN A 271 3.44 13.54 -8.23
N ALA A 272 2.25 13.45 -7.66
CA ALA A 272 1.09 14.25 -8.06
C ALA A 272 0.39 14.79 -6.80
N PRO A 273 1.05 15.70 -6.05
CA PRO A 273 0.44 16.30 -4.86
C PRO A 273 -0.91 16.94 -5.24
N PHE A 274 -1.83 17.00 -4.29
CA PHE A 274 -3.18 17.54 -4.50
C PHE A 274 -3.62 18.43 -3.36
N ALA A 275 -4.60 19.31 -3.66
CA ALA A 275 -5.34 20.07 -2.66
C ALA A 275 -6.69 19.38 -2.39
N SER A 276 -7.13 19.39 -1.13
CA SER A 276 -8.43 18.88 -0.71
C SER A 276 -9.57 19.62 -1.41
N SER A 277 -10.64 18.89 -1.68
CA SER A 277 -11.93 19.46 -2.06
C SER A 277 -13.06 18.72 -1.36
N THR A 278 -14.11 19.44 -0.98
CA THR A 278 -15.27 18.87 -0.27
C THR A 278 -15.94 17.77 -1.09
N SER A 279 -16.05 17.94 -2.41
CA SER A 279 -16.62 16.93 -3.30
C SER A 279 -15.79 15.64 -3.33
N ALA A 280 -14.46 15.73 -3.38
CA ALA A 280 -13.58 14.56 -3.32
C ALA A 280 -13.70 13.85 -1.96
N ILE A 281 -13.64 14.61 -0.86
CA ILE A 281 -13.78 14.08 0.51
C ILE A 281 -15.09 13.29 0.67
N GLN A 282 -16.21 13.87 0.23
CA GLN A 282 -17.52 13.21 0.29
C GLN A 282 -17.59 11.97 -0.63
N ALA A 283 -16.99 12.03 -1.82
CA ALA A 283 -16.97 10.92 -2.78
C ALA A 283 -16.13 9.71 -2.30
N HIS A 284 -15.21 9.91 -1.36
CA HIS A 284 -14.45 8.82 -0.75
C HIS A 284 -15.29 7.95 0.19
N LYS A 285 -16.35 8.49 0.79
CA LYS A 285 -17.25 7.77 1.72
C LYS A 285 -16.46 6.92 2.74
N SER A 286 -15.44 7.50 3.36
CA SER A 286 -14.59 6.80 4.32
C SER A 286 -15.40 6.27 5.51
N ALA A 287 -15.22 5.00 5.84
CA ALA A 287 -15.78 4.38 7.05
C ALA A 287 -15.11 4.94 8.31
N ILE A 288 -13.79 5.14 8.26
CA ILE A 288 -12.98 5.72 9.33
C ILE A 288 -13.08 7.24 9.27
N ARG A 289 -13.33 7.87 10.42
CA ARG A 289 -13.19 9.30 10.68
C ARG A 289 -12.42 9.45 11.99
N ALA A 290 -11.10 9.47 11.92
CA ALA A 290 -10.19 9.29 13.06
C ALA A 290 -10.48 10.23 14.22
N LEU A 291 -10.62 11.54 13.97
CA LEU A 291 -10.89 12.49 15.05
C LEU A 291 -12.33 12.36 15.60
N PRO A 292 -13.40 12.30 14.78
CA PRO A 292 -14.76 12.09 15.31
C PRO A 292 -14.99 10.74 15.99
N ASP A 293 -14.26 9.70 15.58
CA ASP A 293 -14.41 8.34 16.10
C ASP A 293 -13.47 8.03 17.27
N ASP A 294 -12.64 9.00 17.71
CA ASP A 294 -11.59 8.83 18.72
C ASP A 294 -10.65 7.65 18.41
N LEU A 295 -10.28 7.51 17.13
CA LEU A 295 -9.40 6.46 16.65
C LEU A 295 -7.98 6.96 16.43
N SER A 296 -7.02 6.22 16.98
CA SER A 296 -5.60 6.42 16.73
C SER A 296 -5.19 5.80 15.39
N LEU A 297 -4.89 6.64 14.38
CA LEU A 297 -4.39 6.16 13.10
C LEU A 297 -3.06 5.40 13.25
N LEU A 298 -2.22 5.80 14.21
CA LEU A 298 -0.95 5.12 14.47
C LEU A 298 -1.14 3.74 15.09
N ASP A 299 -2.14 3.54 15.96
CA ASP A 299 -2.43 2.22 16.52
C ASP A 299 -2.96 1.28 15.44
N LEU A 300 -3.83 1.75 14.54
CA LEU A 300 -4.28 0.96 13.40
C LEU A 300 -3.10 0.56 12.50
N VAL A 301 -2.19 1.49 12.20
CA VAL A 301 -0.96 1.26 11.43
C VAL A 301 -0.07 0.23 12.10
N THR A 302 0.17 0.39 13.41
CA THR A 302 1.03 -0.51 14.19
C THR A 302 0.43 -1.92 14.26
N GLN A 303 -0.89 -2.02 14.45
CA GLN A 303 -1.60 -3.29 14.47
C GLN A 303 -1.57 -3.99 13.11
N TRP A 304 -1.77 -3.25 12.01
CA TRP A 304 -1.60 -3.78 10.66
C TRP A 304 -0.20 -4.34 10.45
N SER A 305 0.83 -3.58 10.84
CA SER A 305 2.24 -4.01 10.72
C SER A 305 2.56 -5.26 11.54
N ARG A 306 1.97 -5.39 12.74
CA ARG A 306 2.08 -6.62 13.55
C ARG A 306 1.46 -7.82 12.84
N TYR A 307 0.27 -7.67 12.28
CA TYR A 307 -0.38 -8.75 11.51
C TYR A 307 0.38 -9.11 10.23
N ALA A 308 0.95 -8.12 9.54
CA ALA A 308 1.78 -8.36 8.36
C ALA A 308 3.03 -9.18 8.73
N ALA A 309 3.73 -8.80 9.80
CA ALA A 309 4.90 -9.54 10.30
C ALA A 309 4.55 -10.96 10.78
N ALA A 310 3.33 -11.17 11.28
CA ALA A 310 2.84 -12.47 11.71
C ALA A 310 2.24 -13.33 10.57
N HIS A 311 2.33 -12.89 9.31
CA HIS A 311 1.69 -13.55 8.16
C HIS A 311 0.19 -13.83 8.38
N HIS A 312 -0.53 -12.85 8.94
CA HIS A 312 -1.97 -12.98 9.16
C HIS A 312 -2.71 -13.16 7.83
N PRO A 313 -3.49 -14.24 7.61
CA PRO A 313 -3.97 -14.61 6.27
C PRO A 313 -4.80 -13.55 5.56
N LEU A 314 -5.64 -12.81 6.29
CA LEU A 314 -6.41 -11.70 5.71
C LEU A 314 -5.48 -10.56 5.26
N VAL A 315 -4.48 -10.21 6.06
CA VAL A 315 -3.56 -9.11 5.76
C VAL A 315 -2.66 -9.47 4.58
N GLU A 316 -2.19 -10.70 4.51
CA GLU A 316 -1.36 -11.19 3.41
C GLU A 316 -2.15 -11.31 2.11
N THR A 317 -3.35 -11.93 2.14
CA THR A 317 -4.16 -12.16 0.94
C THR A 317 -4.83 -10.87 0.46
N TYR A 318 -5.65 -10.25 1.32
CA TYR A 318 -6.42 -9.07 0.93
C TYR A 318 -5.54 -7.83 0.83
N GLY A 319 -4.55 -7.68 1.72
CA GLY A 319 -3.64 -6.54 1.70
C GLY A 319 -2.80 -6.43 0.42
N ALA A 320 -2.44 -7.55 -0.22
CA ALA A 320 -1.76 -7.56 -1.51
C ALA A 320 -2.64 -7.04 -2.66
N MET A 321 -3.97 -7.06 -2.50
CA MET A 321 -4.94 -6.72 -3.54
C MET A 321 -5.44 -5.28 -3.47
N LEU A 322 -5.15 -4.55 -2.37
CA LEU A 322 -5.70 -3.22 -2.10
C LEU A 322 -5.25 -2.15 -3.11
N HIS A 323 -4.13 -2.36 -3.80
CA HIS A 323 -3.59 -1.40 -4.77
C HIS A 323 -3.86 -1.80 -6.23
N THR A 324 -4.49 -2.94 -6.47
CA THR A 324 -4.81 -3.41 -7.83
C THR A 324 -6.12 -2.77 -8.31
N ARG A 325 -6.06 -2.00 -9.41
CA ARG A 325 -7.22 -1.26 -9.96
C ARG A 325 -8.12 -2.12 -10.85
N ASP A 326 -7.53 -3.01 -11.66
CA ASP A 326 -8.25 -3.71 -12.74
C ASP A 326 -8.08 -5.23 -12.65
N GLN A 327 -8.63 -5.84 -11.60
CA GLN A 327 -8.63 -7.29 -11.47
C GLN A 327 -9.89 -7.91 -12.09
N HIS A 328 -9.72 -8.98 -12.87
CA HIS A 328 -10.85 -9.72 -13.43
C HIS A 328 -11.75 -10.28 -12.29
N PRO A 329 -13.09 -10.19 -12.38
CA PRO A 329 -14.01 -10.59 -11.31
C PRO A 329 -13.81 -12.01 -10.80
N ARG A 330 -13.44 -12.96 -11.67
CA ARG A 330 -13.08 -14.34 -11.28
C ARG A 330 -11.94 -14.39 -10.26
N SER A 331 -10.83 -13.70 -10.54
CA SER A 331 -9.66 -13.68 -9.66
C SER A 331 -9.98 -12.96 -8.35
N ARG A 332 -10.72 -11.85 -8.44
CA ARG A 332 -11.16 -11.10 -7.26
C ARG A 332 -12.04 -11.97 -6.36
N TYR A 333 -13.01 -12.69 -6.93
CA TYR A 333 -13.88 -13.62 -6.22
C TYR A 333 -13.10 -14.69 -5.46
N LEU A 334 -12.19 -15.39 -6.15
CA LEU A 334 -11.40 -16.47 -5.56
C LEU A 334 -10.55 -15.97 -4.38
N LEU A 335 -9.92 -14.81 -4.52
CA LEU A 335 -9.07 -14.26 -3.47
C LEU A 335 -9.86 -13.73 -2.28
N LEU A 336 -11.05 -13.15 -2.48
CA LEU A 336 -11.92 -12.72 -1.37
C LEU A 336 -12.41 -13.92 -0.57
N ILE A 337 -12.86 -14.98 -1.24
CA ILE A 337 -13.25 -16.23 -0.56
C ILE A 337 -12.05 -16.84 0.17
N GLN A 338 -10.87 -16.85 -0.46
CA GLN A 338 -9.63 -17.35 0.17
C GLN A 338 -9.23 -16.51 1.40
N ALA A 339 -9.39 -15.19 1.37
CA ALA A 339 -9.12 -14.31 2.50
C ALA A 339 -10.05 -14.60 3.69
N LEU A 340 -11.33 -14.84 3.42
CA LEU A 340 -12.31 -15.23 4.44
C LEU A 340 -12.01 -16.63 5.00
N GLU A 341 -11.75 -17.60 4.14
CA GLU A 341 -11.38 -18.96 4.54
C GLU A 341 -10.11 -18.96 5.41
N GLY A 342 -9.10 -18.19 4.99
CA GLY A 342 -7.85 -18.01 5.75
C GLY A 342 -8.07 -17.33 7.09
N LEU A 343 -8.91 -16.29 7.16
CA LEU A 343 -9.27 -15.62 8.42
C LEU A 343 -9.92 -16.60 9.40
N TYR A 344 -10.95 -17.31 8.95
CA TYR A 344 -11.65 -18.28 9.81
C TYR A 344 -10.71 -19.37 10.30
N GLY A 345 -9.87 -19.91 9.41
CA GLY A 345 -8.87 -20.92 9.76
C GLY A 345 -7.84 -20.42 10.78
N TYR A 346 -7.45 -19.14 10.69
CA TYR A 346 -6.54 -18.51 11.66
C TYR A 346 -7.20 -18.37 13.04
N GLU A 347 -8.42 -17.83 13.10
CA GLU A 347 -9.14 -17.60 14.37
C GLU A 347 -9.56 -18.91 15.05
N ASN A 348 -9.80 -19.99 14.28
CA ASN A 348 -10.27 -21.29 14.79
C ASN A 348 -9.19 -22.38 14.74
N LYS A 349 -7.91 -22.00 14.63
CA LYS A 349 -6.80 -22.94 14.42
C LYS A 349 -6.80 -24.09 15.43
N ALA A 350 -6.91 -23.79 16.73
CA ALA A 350 -6.91 -24.78 17.80
C ALA A 350 -8.07 -25.80 17.65
N THR A 351 -9.29 -25.31 17.43
CA THR A 351 -10.48 -26.16 17.23
C THR A 351 -10.37 -27.04 15.98
N ILE A 352 -9.79 -26.49 14.90
CA ILE A 352 -9.55 -27.23 13.66
C ILE A 352 -8.51 -28.33 13.89
N GLU A 353 -7.41 -28.02 14.58
CA GLU A 353 -6.35 -28.98 14.92
C GLU A 353 -6.89 -30.12 15.80
N GLU A 354 -7.71 -29.80 16.81
CA GLU A 354 -8.38 -30.80 17.65
C GLU A 354 -9.29 -31.72 16.83
N ARG A 355 -10.14 -31.13 15.97
CA ARG A 355 -11.03 -31.91 15.08
C ARG A 355 -10.24 -32.81 14.13
N GLN A 356 -9.11 -32.33 13.60
CA GLN A 356 -8.23 -33.12 12.74
C GLN A 356 -7.59 -34.28 13.51
N ALA A 357 -7.10 -34.04 14.73
CA ALA A 357 -6.53 -35.08 15.58
C ALA A 357 -7.55 -36.17 15.91
N LYS A 358 -8.77 -35.77 16.31
CA LYS A 358 -9.88 -36.70 16.58
C LYS A 358 -10.25 -37.52 15.35
N HIS A 359 -10.39 -36.87 14.20
CA HIS A 359 -10.71 -37.57 12.95
C HIS A 359 -9.60 -38.55 12.54
N ALA A 360 -8.32 -38.18 12.69
CA ALA A 360 -7.19 -39.06 12.40
C ALA A 360 -7.21 -40.31 13.29
N ALA A 361 -7.49 -40.16 14.59
CA ALA A 361 -7.65 -41.28 15.52
C ALA A 361 -8.80 -42.20 15.11
N THR A 362 -10.00 -41.63 14.88
CA THR A 362 -11.17 -42.40 14.45
C THR A 362 -10.97 -43.07 13.08
N HIS A 363 -10.25 -42.43 12.16
CA HIS A 363 -9.93 -43.00 10.85
C HIS A 363 -9.03 -44.23 10.98
N VAL A 364 -8.04 -44.21 11.88
CA VAL A 364 -7.19 -45.37 12.16
C VAL A 364 -7.99 -46.51 12.79
N GLU A 365 -8.82 -46.21 13.78
CA GLU A 365 -9.69 -47.20 14.44
C GLU A 365 -10.68 -47.83 13.47
N ALA A 366 -11.35 -47.02 12.65
CA ALA A 366 -12.31 -47.48 11.64
C ALA A 366 -11.64 -48.40 10.60
N LEU A 367 -10.45 -48.05 10.12
CA LEU A 367 -9.70 -48.92 9.20
C LEU A 367 -9.22 -50.20 9.87
N ALA A 368 -8.81 -50.15 11.14
CA ALA A 368 -8.41 -51.34 11.89
C ALA A 368 -9.58 -52.31 12.08
N GLN A 369 -10.77 -51.78 12.35
CA GLN A 369 -11.98 -52.59 12.47
C GLN A 369 -12.43 -53.14 11.11
N ALA A 370 -12.49 -52.30 10.07
CA ALA A 370 -12.87 -52.71 8.72
C ALA A 370 -11.95 -53.80 8.15
N ARG A 371 -10.65 -53.81 8.52
CA ARG A 371 -9.72 -54.86 8.09
C ARG A 371 -10.05 -56.25 8.63
N LYS A 372 -10.74 -56.34 9.77
CA LYS A 372 -11.14 -57.64 10.37
C LYS A 372 -12.31 -58.26 9.63
N ASP A 373 -13.21 -57.43 9.14
CA ASP A 373 -14.54 -57.84 8.67
C ASP A 373 -14.67 -57.87 7.14
N LEU A 374 -13.70 -57.30 6.41
CA LEU A 374 -13.73 -57.17 4.95
C LEU A 374 -12.64 -58.00 4.27
N ASP A 375 -12.93 -58.47 3.06
CA ASP A 375 -11.93 -59.09 2.21
C ASP A 375 -10.85 -58.07 1.76
N THR A 376 -9.74 -58.59 1.25
CA THR A 376 -8.54 -57.78 0.93
C THR A 376 -8.78 -56.78 -0.21
N GLU A 377 -9.70 -57.08 -1.13
CA GLU A 377 -10.01 -56.20 -2.25
C GLU A 377 -10.92 -55.06 -1.81
N THR A 378 -12.01 -55.38 -1.10
CA THR A 378 -12.94 -54.39 -0.53
C THR A 378 -12.25 -53.47 0.46
N PHE A 379 -11.38 -54.01 1.33
CA PHE A 379 -10.60 -53.19 2.26
C PHE A 379 -9.65 -52.21 1.53
N ARG A 380 -8.98 -52.66 0.45
CA ARG A 380 -8.13 -51.79 -0.37
C ARG A 380 -8.92 -50.66 -1.02
N PHE A 381 -10.11 -50.97 -1.52
CA PHE A 381 -11.01 -49.96 -2.08
C PHE A 381 -11.40 -48.91 -1.03
N ILE A 382 -11.92 -49.33 0.13
CA ILE A 382 -12.34 -48.40 1.19
C ILE A 382 -11.16 -47.58 1.70
N LYS A 383 -10.00 -48.19 1.98
CA LYS A 383 -8.81 -47.45 2.42
C LYS A 383 -8.35 -46.38 1.42
N LYS A 384 -8.54 -46.62 0.12
CA LYS A 384 -8.18 -45.68 -0.94
C LYS A 384 -9.18 -44.51 -1.03
N HIS A 385 -10.46 -44.78 -0.79
CA HIS A 385 -11.54 -43.81 -0.99
C HIS A 385 -12.02 -43.13 0.29
N LEU A 386 -11.66 -43.63 1.47
CA LEU A 386 -11.95 -42.98 2.75
C LEU A 386 -11.06 -41.74 2.91
N PRO A 387 -11.63 -40.54 3.13
CA PRO A 387 -10.86 -39.32 3.31
C PRO A 387 -9.98 -39.40 4.57
N LYS A 388 -8.70 -39.03 4.45
CA LYS A 388 -7.75 -38.97 5.58
C LYS A 388 -7.92 -37.73 6.46
N LYS A 389 -8.68 -36.75 6.00
CA LYS A 389 -8.91 -35.47 6.68
C LYS A 389 -10.42 -35.28 6.83
N PRO A 390 -10.86 -34.61 7.92
CA PRO A 390 -12.27 -34.25 8.04
C PRO A 390 -12.66 -33.34 6.88
N SER A 391 -13.94 -33.39 6.48
CA SER A 391 -14.46 -32.48 5.47
C SER A 391 -14.27 -31.03 5.94
N ALA A 392 -13.50 -30.27 5.15
CA ALA A 392 -13.43 -28.82 5.29
C ALA A 392 -14.77 -28.25 4.84
N ASN A 393 -15.46 -27.51 5.72
CA ASN A 393 -16.76 -26.96 5.40
C ASN A 393 -16.65 -25.44 5.27
N LEU A 394 -16.24 -24.98 4.07
CA LEU A 394 -16.18 -23.57 3.71
C LEU A 394 -17.52 -22.86 4.00
N GLU A 395 -18.63 -23.58 3.89
CA GLU A 395 -19.97 -23.09 4.23
C GLU A 395 -20.05 -22.61 5.68
N ILE A 396 -19.58 -23.42 6.64
CA ILE A 396 -19.55 -23.05 8.07
C ILE A 396 -18.64 -21.84 8.30
N ALA A 397 -17.48 -21.80 7.63
CA ALA A 397 -16.54 -20.69 7.76
C ALA A 397 -17.16 -19.38 7.27
N LEU A 398 -17.81 -19.41 6.11
CA LEU A 398 -18.51 -18.25 5.56
C LEU A 398 -19.67 -17.85 6.47
N ASP A 399 -20.57 -18.76 6.86
CA ASP A 399 -21.71 -18.42 7.72
C ASP A 399 -21.27 -17.79 9.06
N ALA A 400 -20.24 -18.35 9.71
CA ALA A 400 -19.72 -17.83 10.98
C ALA A 400 -19.10 -16.43 10.85
N LEU A 401 -18.40 -16.17 9.76
CA LEU A 401 -17.81 -14.85 9.51
C LEU A 401 -18.89 -13.80 9.21
N MET A 402 -19.91 -14.17 8.43
CA MET A 402 -20.99 -13.26 8.05
C MET A 402 -21.84 -12.83 9.25
N THR A 403 -22.11 -13.74 10.20
CA THR A 403 -22.84 -13.42 11.43
C THR A 403 -21.99 -12.62 12.44
N GLY A 404 -20.66 -12.65 12.30
CA GLY A 404 -19.72 -11.91 13.15
C GLY A 404 -19.55 -10.44 12.80
N LEU A 405 -20.35 -9.89 11.90
CA LEU A 405 -20.33 -8.47 11.51
C LEU A 405 -21.62 -7.77 11.96
N PRO A 406 -21.59 -6.45 12.26
CA PRO A 406 -22.75 -5.72 12.77
C PRO A 406 -23.87 -5.50 11.75
N ALA A 407 -23.65 -5.83 10.48
CA ALA A 407 -24.64 -5.69 9.41
C ALA A 407 -24.72 -6.98 8.58
N ASN A 408 -25.95 -7.45 8.32
CA ASN A 408 -26.20 -8.67 7.54
C ASN A 408 -26.24 -8.36 6.03
N ILE A 409 -25.22 -8.79 5.29
CA ILE A 409 -25.20 -8.74 3.80
C ILE A 409 -25.76 -10.02 3.16
N MET A 410 -25.97 -11.10 3.93
CA MET A 410 -26.35 -12.40 3.36
C MET A 410 -27.69 -12.37 2.63
N ASP A 411 -28.63 -11.55 3.08
CA ASP A 411 -29.93 -11.38 2.42
C ASP A 411 -29.79 -10.70 1.05
N ARG A 412 -28.79 -9.83 0.89
CA ARG A 412 -28.46 -9.24 -0.41
C ARG A 412 -27.68 -10.20 -1.30
N LEU A 413 -26.81 -11.02 -0.72
CA LEU A 413 -26.10 -12.05 -1.48
C LEU A 413 -27.06 -13.12 -2.02
N SER A 414 -28.04 -13.53 -1.21
CA SER A 414 -29.03 -14.55 -1.57
C SER A 414 -29.92 -14.15 -2.76
N THR A 415 -30.11 -12.85 -2.97
CA THR A 415 -30.92 -12.28 -4.06
C THR A 415 -30.13 -11.99 -5.33
N THR A 416 -28.80 -12.19 -5.33
CA THR A 416 -28.00 -12.03 -6.55
C THR A 416 -28.31 -13.12 -7.57
N GLU A 417 -28.28 -12.75 -8.85
CA GLU A 417 -28.62 -13.67 -9.95
C GLU A 417 -27.73 -14.93 -9.94
N LEU A 418 -26.44 -14.77 -9.62
CA LEU A 418 -25.50 -15.90 -9.54
C LEU A 418 -25.87 -16.89 -8.44
N VAL A 419 -26.21 -16.40 -7.25
CA VAL A 419 -26.52 -17.26 -6.11
C VAL A 419 -27.83 -18.01 -6.36
N MET A 420 -28.87 -17.29 -6.83
CA MET A 420 -30.15 -17.91 -7.18
C MET A 420 -30.01 -18.98 -8.27
N GLU A 421 -29.22 -18.73 -9.31
CA GLU A 421 -28.94 -19.70 -10.38
C GLU A 421 -28.30 -20.98 -9.82
N VAL A 422 -27.29 -20.84 -8.97
CA VAL A 422 -26.57 -21.98 -8.39
C VAL A 422 -27.45 -22.77 -7.42
N GLN A 423 -28.28 -22.08 -6.64
CA GLN A 423 -29.26 -22.73 -5.76
C GLN A 423 -30.30 -23.50 -6.56
N ALA A 424 -30.88 -22.91 -7.60
CA ALA A 424 -31.87 -23.55 -8.45
C ALA A 424 -31.30 -24.75 -9.24
N ALA A 425 -30.03 -24.70 -9.61
CA ALA A 425 -29.36 -25.79 -10.31
C ALA A 425 -29.07 -27.01 -9.41
N ASN A 426 -29.07 -26.86 -8.08
CA ASN A 426 -28.81 -27.97 -7.17
C ASN A 426 -30.12 -28.69 -6.78
N THR A 427 -30.42 -29.77 -7.47
CA THR A 427 -31.69 -30.51 -7.33
C THR A 427 -31.69 -31.53 -6.18
N THR A 428 -30.52 -31.89 -5.64
CA THR A 428 -30.40 -32.96 -4.63
C THR A 428 -30.53 -32.46 -3.20
N THR A 429 -30.11 -31.23 -2.91
CA THR A 429 -30.19 -30.63 -1.58
C THR A 429 -30.23 -29.12 -1.71
N ALA A 430 -31.19 -28.47 -1.03
CA ALA A 430 -31.27 -27.02 -1.02
C ALA A 430 -29.98 -26.43 -0.45
N LEU A 431 -29.34 -25.54 -1.22
CA LEU A 431 -28.11 -24.87 -0.79
C LEU A 431 -28.43 -23.59 -0.02
N THR A 432 -27.73 -23.38 1.08
CA THR A 432 -27.63 -22.05 1.71
C THR A 432 -26.90 -21.08 0.77
N THR A 433 -26.95 -19.79 1.06
CA THR A 433 -26.16 -18.77 0.35
C THR A 433 -24.66 -19.08 0.41
N ALA A 434 -24.15 -19.45 1.59
CA ALA A 434 -22.75 -19.85 1.75
C ALA A 434 -22.42 -21.14 0.97
N GLY A 435 -23.36 -22.10 0.93
CA GLY A 435 -23.25 -23.30 0.12
C GLY A 435 -23.15 -22.99 -1.38
N ALA A 436 -23.94 -22.04 -1.88
CA ALA A 436 -23.87 -21.59 -3.26
C ALA A 436 -22.51 -20.92 -3.58
N LEU A 437 -22.00 -20.06 -2.69
CA LEU A 437 -20.68 -19.45 -2.84
C LEU A 437 -19.56 -20.52 -2.86
N ARG A 438 -19.65 -21.55 -2.02
CA ARG A 438 -18.71 -22.68 -2.05
C ARG A 438 -18.73 -23.41 -3.39
N VAL A 439 -19.91 -23.63 -3.98
CA VAL A 439 -20.04 -24.25 -5.31
C VAL A 439 -19.38 -23.37 -6.38
N VAL A 440 -19.69 -22.07 -6.41
CA VAL A 440 -19.07 -21.11 -7.35
C VAL A 440 -17.55 -21.12 -7.22
N ARG A 441 -17.01 -21.08 -6.00
CA ARG A 441 -15.57 -21.16 -5.74
C ARG A 441 -14.97 -22.43 -6.33
N ASN A 442 -15.58 -23.59 -6.11
CA ASN A 442 -15.07 -24.86 -6.61
C ASN A 442 -15.13 -24.94 -8.14
N ASP A 443 -16.22 -24.50 -8.75
CA ASP A 443 -16.37 -24.44 -10.20
C ASP A 443 -15.30 -23.56 -10.85
N LEU A 444 -15.05 -22.37 -10.27
CA LEU A 444 -14.03 -21.44 -10.74
C LEU A 444 -12.60 -21.92 -10.47
N ALA A 445 -12.33 -22.58 -9.35
CA ALA A 445 -11.00 -23.05 -8.98
C ALA A 445 -10.57 -24.26 -9.84
N HIS A 446 -11.50 -25.18 -10.11
CA HIS A 446 -11.23 -26.39 -10.89
C HIS A 446 -11.47 -26.22 -12.39
N GLY A 447 -12.06 -25.10 -12.81
CA GLY A 447 -12.37 -24.85 -14.22
C GLY A 447 -13.54 -25.67 -14.75
N ASN A 448 -14.39 -26.20 -13.86
CA ASN A 448 -15.54 -27.03 -14.22
C ASN A 448 -16.63 -26.22 -14.94
N ARG A 449 -16.81 -24.96 -14.55
CA ARG A 449 -17.82 -24.05 -15.10
C ARG A 449 -17.34 -22.61 -15.06
N GLY A 450 -17.71 -21.84 -16.08
CA GLY A 450 -17.57 -20.38 -16.10
C GLY A 450 -18.88 -19.69 -15.74
N TYR A 451 -18.79 -18.48 -15.19
CA TYR A 451 -19.94 -17.62 -14.93
C TYR A 451 -19.77 -16.28 -15.64
N ALA A 452 -20.88 -15.64 -15.97
CA ALA A 452 -20.86 -14.35 -16.63
C ALA A 452 -20.12 -13.30 -15.77
N PRO A 453 -19.18 -12.52 -16.32
CA PRO A 453 -18.37 -11.59 -15.54
C PRO A 453 -19.18 -10.53 -14.76
N HIS A 454 -20.33 -10.11 -15.26
CA HIS A 454 -21.20 -9.15 -14.58
C HIS A 454 -21.86 -9.73 -13.32
N ARG A 455 -22.33 -10.99 -13.38
CA ARG A 455 -22.89 -11.72 -12.23
C ARG A 455 -21.84 -11.93 -11.13
N LEU A 456 -20.62 -12.31 -11.52
CA LEU A 456 -19.50 -12.41 -10.58
C LEU A 456 -19.16 -11.06 -9.95
N ARG A 457 -19.17 -9.98 -10.74
CA ARG A 457 -18.84 -8.64 -10.26
C ARG A 457 -19.82 -8.16 -9.19
N GLU A 458 -21.10 -8.49 -9.32
CA GLU A 458 -22.12 -8.17 -8.30
C GLU A 458 -21.80 -8.85 -6.97
N VAL A 459 -21.58 -10.17 -6.98
CA VAL A 459 -21.22 -10.94 -5.77
C VAL A 459 -19.90 -10.45 -5.17
N VAL A 460 -18.89 -10.18 -6.01
CA VAL A 460 -17.60 -9.62 -5.58
C VAL A 460 -17.79 -8.29 -4.83
N ARG A 461 -18.64 -7.39 -5.31
CA ARG A 461 -18.89 -6.11 -4.63
C ARG A 461 -19.48 -6.30 -3.23
N LEU A 462 -20.33 -7.31 -3.05
CA LEU A 462 -20.90 -7.63 -1.73
C LEU A 462 -19.86 -8.28 -0.82
N LEU A 463 -19.06 -9.23 -1.33
CA LEU A 463 -17.95 -9.85 -0.59
C LEU A 463 -16.89 -8.83 -0.15
N GLU A 464 -16.63 -7.79 -0.95
CA GLU A 464 -15.75 -6.69 -0.57
C GLU A 464 -16.18 -5.99 0.72
N PHE A 465 -17.48 -5.72 0.90
CA PHE A 465 -17.96 -5.11 2.14
C PHE A 465 -17.69 -5.99 3.35
N ILE A 466 -17.89 -7.31 3.22
CA ILE A 466 -17.64 -8.29 4.28
C ILE A 466 -16.15 -8.34 4.63
N VAL A 467 -15.28 -8.50 3.64
CA VAL A 467 -13.81 -8.57 3.84
C VAL A 467 -13.29 -7.27 4.44
N ARG A 468 -13.78 -6.11 3.99
CA ARG A 468 -13.46 -4.80 4.57
C ARG A 468 -13.95 -4.67 6.01
N GLY A 469 -15.17 -5.15 6.31
CA GLY A 469 -15.72 -5.17 7.66
C GLY A 469 -14.85 -5.98 8.61
N HIS A 470 -14.42 -7.17 8.20
CA HIS A 470 -13.47 -7.97 8.98
C HIS A 470 -12.08 -7.36 9.08
N ALA A 471 -11.59 -6.71 8.03
CA ALA A 471 -10.31 -6.01 8.08
C ALA A 471 -10.33 -4.90 9.15
N LEU A 472 -11.43 -4.15 9.26
CA LEU A 472 -11.61 -3.16 10.33
C LEU A 472 -11.83 -3.83 11.70
N ARG A 473 -12.56 -4.96 11.77
CA ARG A 473 -12.75 -5.73 13.01
C ARG A 473 -11.43 -6.19 13.61
N ILE A 474 -10.55 -6.81 12.81
CA ILE A 474 -9.27 -7.32 13.33
C ILE A 474 -8.33 -6.19 13.77
N LEU A 475 -8.49 -4.99 13.19
CA LEU A 475 -7.79 -3.77 13.60
C LEU A 475 -8.35 -3.14 14.88
N GLY A 476 -9.45 -3.67 15.42
CA GLY A 476 -10.07 -3.20 16.66
C GLY A 476 -10.98 -1.98 16.48
N CYS A 477 -11.44 -1.68 15.26
CA CYS A 477 -12.41 -0.61 15.06
C CYS A 477 -13.76 -0.93 15.72
N PRO A 478 -14.47 0.06 16.28
CA PRO A 478 -15.77 -0.15 16.89
C PRO A 478 -16.86 -0.48 15.86
N ASP A 479 -17.92 -1.15 16.28
CA ASP A 479 -19.03 -1.58 15.40
C ASP A 479 -19.68 -0.42 14.64
N ALA A 480 -19.71 0.79 15.22
CA ALA A 480 -20.21 1.99 14.55
C ALA A 480 -19.38 2.37 13.32
N VAL A 481 -18.06 2.13 13.34
CA VAL A 481 -17.14 2.37 12.22
C VAL A 481 -17.27 1.24 11.20
N ILE A 482 -17.32 -0.01 11.67
CA ILE A 482 -17.50 -1.19 10.82
C ILE A 482 -18.80 -1.08 10.03
N SER A 483 -19.91 -0.70 10.68
CA SER A 483 -21.23 -0.52 10.05
C SER A 483 -21.24 0.46 8.88
N ARG A 484 -20.37 1.49 8.87
CA ARG A 484 -20.29 2.47 7.76
C ARG A 484 -19.70 1.90 6.47
N VAL A 485 -19.04 0.75 6.54
CA VAL A 485 -18.58 0.03 5.34
C VAL A 485 -19.78 -0.42 4.51
N PHE A 486 -20.87 -0.76 5.18
CA PHE A 486 -22.04 -1.37 4.58
C PHE A 486 -22.94 -0.29 3.97
N PRO A 487 -23.46 -0.52 2.75
CA PRO A 487 -24.46 0.36 2.18
C PRO A 487 -25.71 0.38 3.07
N THR A 488 -26.19 1.58 3.41
CA THR A 488 -27.54 1.77 3.96
C THR A 488 -28.57 1.34 2.91
N GLU A 489 -29.61 0.63 3.34
CA GLU A 489 -30.71 0.14 2.48
C GLU A 489 -31.32 1.22 1.59
#